data_AF-A0A8T3XZX4-F1
#
_entry.id   AF-A0A8T3XZX4-F1
#
_cell.length_a   1.000
_cell.length_b   1.000
_cell.length_c   1.000
_cell.angle_alpha   90.00
_cell.angle_beta   90.00
_cell.angle_gamma   90.00
#
_symmetry.space_group_name_H-M   'P 1'
#
loop_
_entity.id
_entity.type
_entity.pdbx_description
1 polymer ?
#
loop_
_entity_poly.entity_id
_entity_poly.type
_entity_poly.pdbx_seq_one_letter_code
_entity_poly.pdbx_strand_id
1 'polypeptide(L)'
;MTSQETQILENFERDSEWFHRNISKLQKEGFVGKFVAIKNSKPIVSNENVDVVIKEIEKRGENPSFTFIEFVHPEGFILIL
;
A
#
# COMPACT_ATOMS: atom_id res chain seq x y z
N MET A 1 19.46 -13.13 -9.01
CA MET A 1 18.81 -12.31 -7.97
C MET A 1 19.65 -12.40 -6.72
N THR A 2 20.05 -11.25 -6.18
CA THR A 2 20.76 -11.12 -4.91
C THR A 2 19.79 -11.32 -3.74
N SER A 3 20.29 -11.66 -2.55
CA SER A 3 19.44 -11.85 -1.36
C SER A 3 18.58 -10.63 -1.02
N GLN A 4 19.04 -9.42 -1.34
CA GLN A 4 18.30 -8.18 -1.11
C GLN A 4 17.11 -8.00 -2.05
N GLU A 5 17.27 -8.32 -3.33
CA GLU A 5 16.18 -8.23 -4.31
C GLU A 5 15.05 -9.21 -3.97
N THR A 6 15.40 -10.43 -3.58
CA THR A 6 14.43 -11.43 -3.11
C THR A 6 13.68 -10.92 -1.89
N GLN A 7 14.39 -10.34 -0.92
CA GLN A 7 13.76 -9.83 0.29
C GLN A 7 12.78 -8.67 0.02
N ILE A 8 13.08 -7.80 -0.94
CA ILE A 8 12.19 -6.71 -1.36
C ILE A 8 10.90 -7.30 -1.95
N LEU A 9 11.00 -8.29 -2.82
CA LEU A 9 9.85 -8.96 -3.42
C LEU A 9 8.98 -9.65 -2.37
N GLU A 10 9.58 -10.41 -1.45
CA GLU A 10 8.86 -11.08 -0.36
C GLU A 10 8.13 -10.08 0.55
N ASN A 11 8.77 -8.95 0.87
CA ASN A 11 8.13 -7.91 1.66
C ASN A 11 6.94 -7.28 0.91
N PHE A 12 7.11 -7.02 -0.39
CA PHE A 12 6.05 -6.47 -1.22
C PHE A 12 4.86 -7.43 -1.32
N GLU A 13 5.11 -8.72 -1.54
CA GLU A 13 4.08 -9.77 -1.59
C GLU A 13 3.33 -9.88 -0.25
N ARG A 14 4.07 -9.94 0.87
CA ARG A 14 3.47 -9.94 2.22
C ARG A 14 2.58 -8.73 2.45
N ASP A 15 3.04 -7.55 2.08
CA ASP A 15 2.32 -6.30 2.33
C ASP A 15 1.08 -6.18 1.42
N SER A 16 1.18 -6.68 0.18
CA SER A 16 0.04 -6.87 -0.74
C SER A 16 -0.99 -7.85 -0.17
N GLU A 17 -0.59 -9.04 0.26
CA GLU A 17 -1.52 -10.01 0.86
C GLU A 17 -2.21 -9.44 2.10
N TRP A 18 -1.46 -8.73 2.93
CA TRP A 18 -2.01 -8.08 4.11
C TRP A 18 -3.11 -7.08 3.73
N PHE A 19 -2.88 -6.24 2.71
CA PHE A 19 -3.87 -5.29 2.23
C PHE A 19 -5.16 -6.01 1.81
N HIS A 20 -5.07 -7.03 0.96
CA HIS A 20 -6.23 -7.75 0.46
C HIS A 20 -6.99 -8.48 1.58
N ARG A 21 -6.29 -9.12 2.52
CA ARG A 21 -6.91 -9.75 3.69
C ARG A 21 -7.58 -8.75 4.63
N ASN A 22 -7.14 -7.49 4.63
CA ASN A 22 -7.62 -6.43 5.51
C ASN A 22 -8.44 -5.35 4.78
N ILE A 23 -8.86 -5.57 3.53
CA ILE A 23 -9.54 -4.53 2.74
C ILE A 23 -10.80 -4.01 3.43
N SER A 24 -11.61 -4.91 3.99
CA SER A 24 -12.82 -4.55 4.74
C SER A 24 -12.52 -3.76 6.02
N LYS A 25 -11.35 -3.98 6.64
CA LYS A 25 -10.91 -3.19 7.79
C LYS A 25 -10.53 -1.77 7.33
N LEU A 26 -9.76 -1.66 6.25
CA LEU A 26 -9.35 -0.36 5.70
C LEU A 26 -10.57 0.46 5.25
N GLN A 27 -11.57 -0.18 4.67
CA GLN A 27 -12.84 0.47 4.31
C GLN A 27 -13.54 1.06 5.56
N LYS A 28 -13.64 0.29 6.64
CA LYS A 28 -14.26 0.74 7.90
C LYS A 28 -13.47 1.81 8.64
N GLU A 29 -12.14 1.84 8.47
CA GLU A 29 -11.25 2.81 9.10
C GLU A 29 -11.17 4.15 8.36
N GLY A 30 -11.97 4.37 7.31
CA GLY A 30 -12.05 5.65 6.60
C GLY A 30 -10.95 5.85 5.56
N PHE A 31 -10.38 4.76 5.06
CA PHE A 31 -9.46 4.79 3.92
C PHE A 31 -10.16 4.76 2.56
N VAL A 32 -11.49 4.58 2.50
CA VAL A 32 -12.26 4.59 1.26
C VAL A 32 -11.95 5.85 0.43
N GLY A 33 -11.67 5.66 -0.85
CA GLY A 33 -11.36 6.76 -1.77
C GLY A 33 -9.90 7.23 -1.72
N LYS A 34 -9.02 6.54 -0.98
CA LYS A 34 -7.62 6.91 -0.82
C LYS A 34 -6.69 5.84 -1.36
N PHE A 35 -5.55 6.29 -1.86
CA PHE A 35 -4.35 5.48 -2.00
C PHE A 35 -3.74 5.27 -0.61
N VAL A 36 -3.39 4.03 -0.29
CA VAL A 36 -2.81 3.64 0.98
C VAL A 36 -1.51 2.91 0.72
N ALA A 37 -0.42 3.44 1.27
CA ALA A 37 0.86 2.79 1.29
C ALA A 37 0.94 1.84 2.49
N ILE A 38 1.24 0.57 2.22
CA ILE A 38 1.43 -0.48 3.22
C ILE A 38 2.92 -0.84 3.29
N LYS A 39 3.43 -0.93 4.50
CA LYS A 39 4.78 -1.42 4.76
C LYS A 39 4.83 -2.17 6.07
N ASN A 40 5.43 -3.36 6.07
CA ASN A 40 5.46 -4.24 7.24
C ASN A 40 4.04 -4.51 7.77
N SER A 41 3.12 -4.85 6.86
CA SER A 41 1.73 -5.21 7.17
C SER A 41 0.96 -4.13 7.94
N LYS A 42 1.23 -2.85 7.67
CA LYS A 42 0.47 -1.73 8.25
C LYS A 42 0.41 -0.52 7.32
N PRO A 43 -0.66 0.29 7.37
CA PRO A 43 -0.70 1.58 6.68
C PRO A 43 0.36 2.52 7.24
N ILE A 44 1.12 3.16 6.35
CA ILE A 44 2.13 4.16 6.72
C ILE A 44 1.77 5.56 6.22
N VAL A 45 1.11 5.66 5.05
CA VAL A 45 0.69 6.91 4.42
C VAL A 45 -0.63 6.65 3.70
N SER A 46 -1.56 7.61 3.74
CA SER A 46 -2.72 7.59 2.85
C SER A 46 -3.09 8.99 2.36
N ASN A 47 -3.58 9.07 1.12
CA ASN A 47 -4.08 10.29 0.52
C ASN A 47 -5.00 9.97 -0.66
N GLU A 48 -5.91 10.88 -1.02
CA GLU A 48 -6.76 10.76 -2.21
C GLU A 48 -5.96 10.88 -3.51
N ASN A 49 -4.76 11.48 -3.47
CA ASN A 49 -3.86 11.63 -4.60
C ASN A 49 -2.58 10.79 -4.41
N VAL A 50 -2.30 9.88 -5.36
CA VAL A 50 -1.13 9.00 -5.34
C VAL A 50 0.21 9.77 -5.36
N ASP A 51 0.29 10.91 -6.04
CA ASP A 51 1.51 11.72 -6.09
C ASP A 51 1.88 12.27 -4.70
N VAL A 52 0.85 12.55 -3.88
CA VAL A 52 1.05 12.99 -2.49
C VAL A 52 1.58 11.82 -1.65
N VAL A 53 1.03 10.62 -1.84
CA VAL A 53 1.51 9.41 -1.15
C VAL A 53 2.98 9.14 -1.48
N ILE A 54 3.34 9.18 -2.77
CA ILE A 54 4.73 8.99 -3.25
C ILE A 54 5.67 10.00 -2.58
N LYS A 55 5.34 11.30 -2.62
CA LYS A 55 6.15 12.35 -2.00
C LYS A 55 6.31 12.17 -0.50
N GLU A 56 5.28 11.75 0.21
CA GLU A 56 5.33 11.51 1.65
C GLU A 56 6.19 10.29 2.01
N ILE A 57 6.22 9.26 1.16
CA ILE A 57 7.13 8.11 1.31
C ILE A 57 8.60 8.56 1.11
N GLU A 58 8.88 9.32 0.04
CA GLU A 58 10.22 9.83 -0.25
C GLU A 58 10.75 10.72 0.89
N LYS A 59 9.91 11.60 1.44
CA LYS A 59 10.26 12.45 2.60
C LYS A 59 10.64 11.65 3.84
N ARG A 60 10.18 10.40 3.96
CA ARG A 60 10.53 9.49 5.07
C ARG A 60 11.82 8.73 4.81
N GLY A 61 12.52 8.99 3.71
CA GLY A 61 13.74 8.29 3.30
C GLY A 61 13.47 6.88 2.78
N GLU A 62 12.23 6.58 2.41
CA GLU A 62 11.83 5.29 1.87
C GLU A 62 11.73 5.36 0.34
N ASN A 63 11.88 4.23 -0.34
CA ASN A 63 11.69 4.15 -1.78
C ASN A 63 10.24 3.76 -2.11
N PRO A 64 9.45 4.63 -2.77
CA PRO A 64 8.08 4.32 -3.19
C PRO A 64 8.01 3.09 -4.09
N SER A 65 9.02 2.84 -4.92
CA SER A 65 9.07 1.67 -5.82
C SER A 65 9.17 0.34 -5.07
N PHE A 66 9.54 0.35 -3.78
CA PHE A 66 9.61 -0.85 -2.93
C PHE A 66 8.52 -0.88 -1.87
N THR A 67 7.52 0.00 -1.97
CA THR A 67 6.41 0.10 -1.04
C THR A 67 5.13 -0.30 -1.77
N PHE A 68 4.32 -1.16 -1.16
CA PHE A 68 3.03 -1.52 -1.73
C PHE A 68 2.06 -0.33 -1.58
N ILE A 69 1.51 0.17 -2.67
CA ILE A 69 0.56 1.28 -2.69
C ILE A 69 -0.66 0.85 -3.51
N GLU A 70 -1.85 0.91 -2.91
CA GLU A 70 -3.08 0.53 -3.59
C GLU A 70 -4.26 1.43 -3.16
N PHE A 71 -5.26 1.56 -4.03
CA PHE A 71 -6.47 2.31 -3.80
C PHE A 71 -7.52 1.49 -3.04
N VAL A 72 -8.05 2.07 -1.95
CA VAL A 72 -9.15 1.45 -1.21
C VAL A 72 -10.47 1.86 -1.86
N HIS A 73 -10.99 0.97 -2.69
CA HIS A 73 -12.31 1.13 -3.30
C HIS A 73 -13.45 0.94 -2.27
N PRO A 74 -14.66 1.47 -2.54
CA PRO A 74 -15.82 1.21 -1.69
C PRO A 74 -16.20 -0.28 -1.62
N GLU A 75 -16.96 -0.67 -0.60
CA GLU A 75 -17.48 -2.04 -0.48
C GLU A 75 -18.33 -2.43 -1.70
N GLY A 76 -18.20 -3.68 -2.15
CA GLY A 76 -18.92 -4.20 -3.31
C GLY A 76 -18.30 -3.86 -4.67
N PHE A 77 -17.22 -3.09 -4.68
CA PHE A 77 -16.41 -2.84 -5.88
C PHE A 77 -15.14 -3.69 -5.86
N ILE A 78 -14.54 -3.89 -7.03
CA ILE A 78 -13.21 -4.47 -7.20
C ILE A 78 -12.51 -3.57 -8.21
N LEU A 79 -11.27 -3.19 -7.93
CA LEU A 79 -10.43 -2.49 -8.89
C LEU A 79 -9.80 -3.52 -9.84
N ILE A 80 -9.94 -3.30 -11.14
CA ILE A 80 -9.26 -4.07 -12.18
C ILE A 80 -8.23 -3.12 -12.82
N LEU A 81 -6.94 -3.44 -12.68
CA LEU A 81 -5.81 -2.70 -13.24
C LEU A 81 -5.22 -3.43 -14.45
#